data_AF-A0A3M7M425-F1
#
_entry.id   AF-A0A3M7M425-F1
#
_cell.length_a   1.000
_cell.length_b   1.000
_cell.length_c   1.000
_cell.angle_alpha   90.00
_cell.angle_beta   90.00
_cell.angle_gamma   90.00
#
_symmetry.space_group_name_H-M   'P 1'
#
loop_
_entity.id
_entity.type
_entity.pdbx_description
1 polymer ?
#
loop_
_entity_poly.entity_id
_entity_poly.type
_entity_poly.pdbx_seq_one_letter_code
_entity_poly.pdbx_strand_id
1 'polypeptide(L)'
;MAQSYDCSLCDRQFSTLWQFLQHCDNSPNHPRCPVCGFVGCTWKEFLEHYRETDHRTVCRGCIGHWAPESWGYDDHLEDENVCPTCEMHFNSPSNLAHHEMVHLEKSEECFGCSRTFSTYPAMILHVEAGTCTTGLNKLDLNRSAAMCFQWKAWLNEEYRDDLLDLRDTEEDYCEPVRPFKCPECDVEFTKLSGLFQHVYSQACQQGLFEGKVGRLVKWLHNRHWGVKVGCVKMEE
;
A
#
# COMPACT_ATOMS: atom_id res chain seq x y z
N MET A 1 12.90 -23.01 55.85
CA MET A 1 13.27 -21.67 55.34
C MET A 1 12.02 -21.07 54.75
N ALA A 2 11.56 -19.92 55.26
CA ALA A 2 10.36 -19.28 54.72
C ALA A 2 10.69 -18.78 53.31
N GLN A 3 9.89 -19.16 52.32
CA GLN A 3 10.04 -18.68 50.96
C GLN A 3 9.58 -17.21 50.93
N SER A 4 10.52 -16.29 50.76
CA SER A 4 10.23 -14.86 50.57
C SER A 4 10.04 -14.57 49.09
N TYR A 5 9.14 -13.63 48.78
CA TYR A 5 8.88 -13.16 47.44
C TYR A 5 9.35 -11.70 47.35
N ASP A 6 10.33 -11.44 46.51
CA ASP A 6 10.92 -10.11 46.32
C ASP A 6 10.41 -9.45 45.03
N CYS A 7 10.18 -8.15 45.13
CA CYS A 7 9.78 -7.32 44.01
C CYS A 7 11.00 -6.57 43.46
N SER A 8 11.52 -7.03 42.32
CA SER A 8 12.65 -6.44 41.60
C SER A 8 12.46 -4.98 41.15
N LEU A 9 11.22 -4.49 41.12
CA LEU A 9 10.85 -3.13 40.73
C LEU A 9 10.95 -2.07 41.83
N CYS A 10 10.83 -2.47 43.11
CA CYS A 10 10.82 -1.55 44.24
C CYS A 10 11.52 -2.10 45.49
N ASP A 11 12.28 -3.18 45.32
CA ASP A 11 13.06 -3.90 46.34
C ASP A 11 12.26 -4.27 47.61
N ARG A 12 10.94 -4.41 47.49
CA ARG A 12 10.08 -4.84 48.59
C ARG A 12 10.03 -6.35 48.70
N GLN A 13 10.15 -6.85 49.92
CA GLN A 13 10.02 -8.27 50.24
C GLN A 13 8.69 -8.57 50.91
N PHE A 14 8.10 -9.69 50.52
CA PHE A 14 6.84 -10.19 51.02
C PHE A 14 7.04 -11.60 51.59
N SER A 15 6.36 -11.89 52.69
CA SER A 15 6.47 -13.19 53.37
C SER A 15 5.57 -14.26 52.74
N THR A 16 4.68 -13.88 51.82
CA THR A 16 3.76 -14.79 51.12
C THR A 16 3.54 -14.35 49.68
N LEU A 17 3.28 -15.32 48.78
CA LEU A 17 3.00 -15.06 47.36
C LEU A 17 1.80 -14.14 47.18
N TRP A 18 0.75 -14.32 47.98
CA TRP A 18 -0.47 -13.52 47.88
C TRP A 18 -0.21 -12.02 48.16
N GLN A 19 0.61 -11.70 49.16
CA GLN A 19 0.97 -10.30 49.47
C GLN A 19 1.80 -9.67 48.35
N PHE A 20 2.69 -10.44 47.73
CA PHE A 20 3.45 -10.00 46.57
C PHE A 20 2.53 -9.75 45.36
N LEU A 21 1.62 -10.68 45.04
CA LEU A 21 0.66 -10.52 43.95
C LEU A 21 -0.28 -9.33 44.18
N GLN A 22 -0.78 -9.16 45.40
CA GLN A 22 -1.62 -8.02 45.78
C GLN A 22 -0.87 -6.68 45.65
N HIS A 23 0.42 -6.64 45.97
CA HIS A 23 1.26 -5.45 45.76
C HIS A 23 1.38 -5.12 44.27
N CYS A 24 1.60 -6.13 43.43
CA CYS A 24 1.66 -5.93 41.98
C CYS A 24 0.32 -5.45 41.41
N ASP A 25 -0.80 -6.07 41.80
CA ASP A 25 -2.14 -5.72 41.29
C ASP A 25 -2.58 -4.30 41.69
N ASN A 26 -2.12 -3.79 42.84
CA ASN A 26 -2.50 -2.46 43.33
C ASN A 26 -1.58 -1.32 42.89
N SER A 27 -0.47 -1.63 42.22
CA SER A 27 0.51 -0.61 41.85
C SER A 27 0.49 -0.35 40.33
N PRO A 28 0.26 0.90 39.89
CA PRO A 28 0.25 1.24 38.47
C PRO A 28 1.61 1.04 37.78
N ASN A 29 2.68 0.87 38.56
CA ASN A 29 4.05 0.65 38.08
C ASN A 29 4.47 -0.82 38.10
N HIS A 30 3.58 -1.75 38.46
CA HIS A 30 3.88 -3.19 38.53
C HIS A 30 2.94 -3.97 37.61
N PRO A 31 3.20 -3.97 36.29
CA PRO A 31 2.32 -4.62 35.34
C PRO A 31 2.41 -6.15 35.52
N ARG A 32 1.25 -6.77 35.79
CA ARG A 32 1.09 -8.21 35.95
C ARG A 32 0.21 -8.79 34.85
N CYS A 33 0.66 -9.89 34.27
CA CYS A 33 -0.07 -10.60 33.25
C CYS A 33 -1.23 -11.37 33.90
N PRO A 34 -2.49 -11.12 33.52
CA PRO A 34 -3.63 -11.80 34.13
C PRO A 34 -3.74 -13.28 33.74
N VAL A 35 -3.05 -13.71 32.67
CA VAL A 35 -3.13 -15.08 32.14
C VAL A 35 -2.15 -16.02 32.84
N CYS A 36 -0.86 -15.66 32.89
CA CYS A 36 0.18 -16.51 33.46
C CYS A 36 0.78 -15.96 34.77
N GLY A 37 0.38 -14.76 35.19
CA GLY A 37 0.88 -14.14 36.42
C GLY A 37 2.29 -13.56 36.32
N PHE A 38 2.89 -13.49 35.13
CA PHE A 38 4.19 -12.83 34.92
C PHE A 38 4.15 -11.38 35.39
N VAL A 39 5.22 -10.94 36.07
CA VAL A 39 5.41 -9.56 36.52
C VAL A 39 6.65 -9.03 35.81
N GLY A 40 6.47 -8.01 34.96
CA GLY A 40 7.60 -7.38 34.27
C GLY A 40 8.35 -6.43 35.20
N CYS A 41 9.67 -6.31 35.06
CA CYS A 41 10.45 -5.34 35.82
C CYS A 41 10.47 -3.95 35.15
N THR A 42 9.86 -3.82 33.98
CA THR A 42 9.52 -2.55 33.32
C THR A 42 8.30 -2.73 32.41
N TRP A 43 7.65 -1.63 32.00
CA TRP A 43 6.62 -1.68 30.96
C TRP A 43 7.14 -2.27 29.64
N LYS A 44 8.40 -2.01 29.27
CA LYS A 44 9.02 -2.57 28.06
C LYS A 44 9.10 -4.10 28.13
N GLU A 45 9.62 -4.64 29.22
CA GLU A 45 9.70 -6.08 29.45
C GLU A 45 8.31 -6.73 29.49
N PHE A 46 7.32 -6.02 30.05
CA PHE A 46 5.96 -6.50 30.11
C PHE A 46 5.28 -6.57 28.72
N LEU A 47 5.46 -5.55 27.89
CA LEU A 47 4.97 -5.57 26.51
C LEU A 47 5.69 -6.62 25.68
N GLU A 48 6.98 -6.84 25.91
CA GLU A 48 7.73 -7.91 25.25
C GLU A 48 7.21 -9.30 25.65
N HIS A 49 6.91 -9.51 26.93
CA HIS A 49 6.23 -10.73 27.39
C HIS A 49 4.92 -10.97 26.63
N TYR A 50 4.09 -9.95 26.41
CA TYR A 50 2.88 -10.09 25.61
C TYR A 50 3.15 -10.44 24.14
N ARG A 51 4.19 -9.87 23.53
CA ARG A 51 4.59 -10.22 22.15
C ARG A 51 5.10 -11.65 22.02
N GLU A 52 5.80 -12.17 23.02
CA GLU A 52 6.37 -13.52 22.99
C GLU A 52 5.34 -14.61 23.33
N THR A 53 4.35 -14.28 24.19
CA THR A 53 3.37 -15.25 24.68
C THR A 53 2.00 -15.14 24.03
N ASP A 54 1.74 -14.06 23.30
CA ASP A 54 0.46 -13.75 22.65
C ASP A 54 -0.74 -13.72 23.63
N HIS A 55 -0.49 -13.54 24.93
CA HIS A 55 -1.56 -13.37 25.93
C HIS A 55 -2.40 -12.10 25.71
N ARG A 56 -1.83 -11.12 25.01
CA ARG A 56 -2.42 -9.85 24.58
C ARG A 56 -1.77 -9.45 23.26
N THR A 57 -2.55 -8.81 22.40
CA THR A 57 -2.04 -8.18 21.17
C THR A 57 -1.47 -6.81 21.53
N VAL A 58 -0.26 -6.51 21.06
CA VAL A 58 0.43 -5.24 21.35
C VAL A 58 0.83 -4.59 20.03
N CYS A 59 0.25 -3.43 19.74
CA CYS A 59 0.66 -2.62 18.58
C CYS A 59 2.11 -2.16 18.73
N ARG A 60 2.91 -2.33 17.67
CA ARG A 60 4.30 -1.89 17.63
C ARG A 60 4.37 -0.37 17.55
N GLY A 61 4.99 0.23 18.57
CA GLY A 61 5.11 1.69 18.68
C GLY A 61 4.08 2.32 19.62
N CYS A 62 3.10 1.53 20.10
CA CYS A 62 2.19 1.94 21.16
C CYS A 62 2.51 1.27 22.50
N ILE A 63 1.97 1.85 23.57
CA ILE A 63 1.87 1.20 24.88
C ILE A 63 0.56 0.42 25.05
N GLY A 64 -0.38 0.59 24.11
CA GLY A 64 -1.67 -0.07 24.12
C GLY A 64 -1.54 -1.59 23.94
N HIS A 65 -2.40 -2.32 24.63
CA HIS A 65 -2.51 -3.76 24.50
C HIS A 65 -3.97 -4.19 24.57
N TRP A 66 -4.34 -5.17 23.76
CA TRP A 66 -5.72 -5.60 23.57
C TRP A 66 -5.84 -7.11 23.81
N ALA A 67 -7.06 -7.58 24.05
CA ALA A 67 -7.29 -9.01 24.06
C ALA A 67 -7.01 -9.57 22.64
N PRO A 68 -6.43 -10.78 22.52
CA PRO A 68 -6.22 -11.40 21.21
C PRO A 68 -7.53 -11.49 20.44
N GLU A 69 -7.48 -11.21 19.13
CA GLU A 69 -8.63 -11.23 18.21
C GLU A 69 -9.80 -10.31 18.64
N SER A 70 -9.53 -9.29 19.46
CA SER A 70 -10.56 -8.34 19.87
C SER A 70 -10.73 -7.20 18.87
N TRP A 71 -11.98 -6.81 18.65
CA TRP A 71 -12.33 -5.68 17.78
C TRP A 71 -11.68 -4.37 18.23
N GLY A 72 -11.36 -4.23 19.53
CA GLY A 72 -10.68 -3.03 20.02
C GLY A 72 -9.28 -2.85 19.44
N TYR A 73 -8.63 -3.93 18.97
CA TYR A 73 -7.38 -3.80 18.21
C TYR A 73 -7.65 -3.31 16.79
N ASP A 74 -8.65 -3.85 16.11
CA ASP A 74 -9.05 -3.42 14.77
C ASP A 74 -9.47 -1.94 14.76
N ASP A 75 -10.29 -1.52 15.74
CA ASP A 75 -10.67 -0.11 15.94
C ASP A 75 -9.44 0.78 16.12
N HIS A 76 -8.43 0.33 16.88
CA HIS A 76 -7.18 1.08 17.03
C HIS A 76 -6.41 1.20 15.71
N LEU A 77 -6.37 0.13 14.91
CA LEU A 77 -5.70 0.16 13.61
C LEU A 77 -6.38 1.16 12.67
N GLU A 78 -7.71 1.20 12.66
CA GLU A 78 -8.50 2.16 11.87
C GLU A 78 -8.34 3.60 12.38
N ASP A 79 -8.55 3.83 13.68
CA ASP A 79 -8.55 5.16 14.29
C ASP A 79 -7.18 5.86 14.20
N GLU A 80 -6.10 5.09 14.41
CA GLU A 80 -4.72 5.61 14.44
C GLU A 80 -4.00 5.42 13.09
N ASN A 81 -4.70 4.97 12.05
CA ASN A 81 -4.17 4.70 10.71
C ASN A 81 -2.89 3.84 10.75
N VAL A 82 -2.97 2.70 11.43
CA VAL A 82 -1.87 1.76 11.60
C VAL A 82 -1.98 0.63 10.59
N CYS A 83 -0.89 0.31 9.91
CA CYS A 83 -0.85 -0.78 8.95
C CYS A 83 -1.06 -2.14 9.65
N PRO A 84 -2.09 -2.93 9.30
CA PRO A 84 -2.35 -4.22 9.94
C PRO A 84 -1.26 -5.26 9.69
N THR A 85 -0.42 -5.07 8.66
CA THR A 85 0.63 -6.03 8.29
C THR A 85 1.97 -5.76 8.95
N CYS A 86 2.36 -4.50 9.10
CA CYS A 86 3.66 -4.13 9.66
C CYS A 86 3.61 -3.18 10.86
N GLU A 87 2.41 -2.78 11.27
CA GLU A 87 2.11 -1.90 12.42
C GLU A 87 2.78 -0.53 12.32
N MET A 88 3.11 -0.09 11.09
CA MET A 88 3.60 1.26 10.84
C MET A 88 2.45 2.27 10.91
N HIS A 89 2.70 3.39 11.57
CA HIS A 89 1.71 4.44 11.79
C HIS A 89 1.75 5.50 10.69
N PHE A 90 0.58 6.00 10.32
CA PHE A 90 0.42 7.04 9.33
C PHE A 90 -0.39 8.21 9.87
N ASN A 91 -0.12 9.41 9.37
CA ASN A 91 -0.84 10.62 9.78
C ASN A 91 -2.19 10.81 9.04
N SER A 92 -2.52 9.93 8.09
CA SER A 92 -3.78 10.00 7.34
C SER A 92 -4.18 8.65 6.74
N PRO A 93 -5.49 8.41 6.55
CA PRO A 93 -6.00 7.19 5.91
C PRO A 93 -5.46 7.00 4.50
N SER A 94 -5.33 8.09 3.73
CA SER A 94 -4.81 8.03 2.36
C SER A 94 -3.34 7.57 2.29
N ASN A 95 -2.53 7.96 3.27
CA ASN A 95 -1.14 7.53 3.33
C ASN A 95 -1.02 6.05 3.72
N LEU A 96 -1.86 5.59 4.66
CA LEU A 96 -1.97 4.18 5.01
C LEU A 96 -2.37 3.33 3.80
N ALA A 97 -3.47 3.70 3.13
CA ALA A 97 -3.95 2.98 1.95
C ALA A 97 -2.89 2.91 0.83
N HIS A 98 -2.10 3.97 0.63
CA HIS A 98 -0.99 3.94 -0.32
C HIS A 98 0.16 3.02 0.13
N HIS A 99 0.44 2.95 1.43
CA HIS A 99 1.47 2.09 1.98
C HIS A 99 1.10 0.60 1.93
N GLU A 100 -0.17 0.25 2.14
CA GLU A 100 -0.62 -1.15 2.08
C GLU A 100 -0.30 -1.80 0.72
N MET A 101 -0.20 -0.98 -0.32
CA MET A 101 0.23 -1.38 -1.67
C MET A 101 1.63 -2.00 -1.73
N VAL A 102 2.48 -1.74 -0.73
CA VAL A 102 3.84 -2.29 -0.62
C VAL A 102 3.80 -3.75 -0.16
N HIS A 103 2.72 -4.16 0.51
CA HIS A 103 2.51 -5.54 0.97
C HIS A 103 1.82 -6.43 -0.07
N LEU A 104 1.25 -5.84 -1.13
CA LEU A 104 0.70 -6.62 -2.24
C LEU A 104 1.80 -7.36 -3.00
N GLU A 105 1.50 -8.60 -3.38
CA GLU A 105 2.38 -9.37 -4.26
C GLU A 105 2.56 -8.67 -5.60
N LYS A 106 3.77 -8.74 -6.16
CA LYS A 106 4.08 -8.15 -7.46
C LYS A 106 3.53 -9.02 -8.59
N SER A 107 2.33 -8.73 -9.07
CA SER A 107 1.66 -9.46 -10.15
C SER A 107 1.77 -8.78 -11.52
N GLU A 108 2.04 -7.49 -11.57
CA GLU A 108 1.91 -6.70 -12.79
C GLU A 108 3.25 -6.59 -13.53
N GLU A 109 3.46 -7.43 -14.54
CA GLU A 109 4.65 -7.36 -15.39
C GLU A 109 4.54 -6.20 -16.40
N CYS A 110 5.65 -5.47 -16.58
CA CYS A 110 5.74 -4.43 -17.60
C CYS A 110 5.53 -5.01 -18.99
N PHE A 111 4.75 -4.33 -19.83
CA PHE A 111 4.48 -4.81 -21.19
C PHE A 111 5.75 -4.99 -22.04
N GLY A 112 6.78 -4.19 -21.76
CA GLY A 112 8.02 -4.17 -22.53
C GLY A 112 9.19 -4.89 -21.88
N CYS A 113 9.21 -5.14 -20.57
CA CYS A 113 10.38 -5.72 -19.88
C CYS A 113 9.96 -6.64 -18.75
N SER A 114 10.89 -7.45 -18.23
CA SER A 114 10.61 -8.46 -17.20
C SER A 114 10.44 -7.91 -15.78
N ARG A 115 10.28 -6.58 -15.61
CA ARG A 115 10.06 -5.98 -14.29
C ARG A 115 8.61 -6.17 -13.87
N THR A 116 8.40 -6.57 -12.62
CA THR A 116 7.08 -6.73 -12.01
C THR A 116 6.82 -5.66 -10.95
N PHE A 117 5.56 -5.24 -10.85
CA PHE A 117 5.06 -4.19 -9.97
C PHE A 117 3.90 -4.73 -9.13
N SER A 118 3.68 -4.15 -7.96
CA SER A 118 2.55 -4.51 -7.09
C SER A 118 1.20 -3.97 -7.58
N THR A 119 1.22 -2.98 -8.49
CA THR A 119 0.01 -2.35 -9.01
C THR A 119 0.16 -1.96 -10.47
N TYR A 120 -0.96 -1.93 -11.19
CA TYR A 120 -0.99 -1.55 -12.60
C TYR A 120 -0.61 -0.07 -12.81
N PRO A 121 -1.10 0.92 -12.02
CA PRO A 121 -0.64 2.30 -12.14
C PRO A 121 0.87 2.46 -11.95
N ALA A 122 1.49 1.69 -11.03
CA ALA A 122 2.93 1.73 -10.82
C ALA A 122 3.72 1.21 -12.04
N MET A 123 3.23 0.16 -12.71
CA MET A 123 3.80 -0.34 -13.96
C MET A 123 3.70 0.71 -15.08
N ILE A 124 2.56 1.38 -15.21
CA ILE A 124 2.37 2.46 -16.20
C ILE A 124 3.31 3.64 -15.90
N LEU A 125 3.46 4.03 -14.63
CA LEU A 125 4.38 5.10 -14.22
C LEU A 125 5.83 4.75 -14.57
N HIS A 126 6.25 3.50 -14.42
CA HIS A 126 7.59 3.04 -14.82
C HIS A 126 7.86 3.26 -16.32
N VAL A 127 6.86 2.98 -17.16
CA VAL A 127 6.92 3.21 -18.61
C VAL A 127 6.92 4.70 -18.92
N GLU A 128 6.03 5.48 -18.29
CA GLU A 128 5.97 6.93 -18.49
C GLU A 128 7.25 7.66 -18.05
N ALA A 129 7.94 7.14 -17.03
CA ALA A 129 9.24 7.65 -16.59
C ALA A 129 10.39 7.34 -17.57
N GLY A 130 10.14 6.59 -18.64
CA GLY A 130 11.15 6.24 -19.65
C GLY A 130 12.21 5.26 -19.13
N THR A 131 11.93 4.54 -18.04
CA THR A 131 12.90 3.64 -17.39
C THR A 131 12.81 2.19 -17.90
N CYS A 132 11.96 1.92 -18.89
CA CYS A 132 11.78 0.62 -19.50
C CYS A 132 12.96 0.28 -20.43
N THR A 133 13.52 -0.92 -20.28
CA THR A 133 14.73 -1.34 -21.00
C THR A 133 14.52 -1.60 -22.49
N THR A 134 13.28 -1.80 -22.93
CA THR A 134 12.95 -1.99 -24.35
C THR A 134 12.60 -0.69 -25.06
N GLY A 135 12.66 0.45 -24.37
CA GLY A 135 12.40 1.77 -24.95
C GLY A 135 10.91 2.16 -24.99
N LEU A 136 10.00 1.26 -24.58
CA LEU A 136 8.60 1.60 -24.38
C LEU A 136 8.47 2.78 -23.40
N ASN A 137 7.81 3.85 -23.82
CA ASN A 137 7.75 5.09 -23.06
C ASN A 137 6.34 5.74 -23.07
N LYS A 138 6.22 6.93 -22.48
CA LYS A 138 4.94 7.68 -22.42
C LYS A 138 4.29 7.90 -23.78
N LEU A 139 5.06 8.22 -24.82
CA LEU A 139 4.53 8.53 -26.15
C LEU A 139 3.88 7.29 -26.78
N ASP A 140 4.50 6.12 -26.60
CA ASP A 140 3.95 4.84 -27.09
C ASP A 140 2.62 4.49 -26.43
N LEU A 141 2.51 4.69 -25.11
CA LEU A 141 1.27 4.47 -24.36
C LEU A 141 0.18 5.46 -24.76
N ASN A 142 0.52 6.75 -24.83
CA ASN A 142 -0.41 7.82 -25.21
C ASN A 142 -0.98 7.60 -26.61
N ARG A 143 -0.12 7.30 -27.59
CA ARG A 143 -0.52 6.94 -28.94
C ARG A 143 -1.43 5.72 -28.96
N SER A 144 -1.09 4.70 -28.19
CA SER A 144 -1.88 3.47 -28.10
C SER A 144 -3.27 3.70 -27.51
N ALA A 145 -3.40 4.59 -26.51
CA ALA A 145 -4.67 5.00 -25.96
C ALA A 145 -5.52 5.80 -26.97
N ALA A 146 -4.89 6.67 -27.77
CA ALA A 146 -5.56 7.45 -28.82
C ALA A 146 -6.01 6.61 -30.04
N MET A 147 -5.32 5.50 -30.31
CA MET A 147 -5.67 4.54 -31.37
C MET A 147 -6.88 3.65 -31.01
N CYS A 148 -7.20 3.50 -29.73
CA CYS A 148 -8.29 2.64 -29.31
C CYS A 148 -9.63 3.17 -29.83
N PHE A 149 -10.51 2.30 -30.34
CA PHE A 149 -11.81 2.70 -30.91
C PHE A 149 -12.72 3.45 -29.92
N GLN A 150 -12.51 3.31 -28.62
CA GLN A 150 -13.29 3.98 -27.58
C GLN A 150 -12.60 5.21 -26.98
N TRP A 151 -11.57 5.74 -27.64
CA TRP A 151 -10.77 6.86 -27.15
C TRP A 151 -11.62 8.03 -26.59
N LYS A 152 -12.77 8.35 -27.20
CA LYS A 152 -13.68 9.42 -26.75
C LYS A 152 -14.15 9.28 -25.30
N ALA A 153 -14.04 8.09 -24.72
CA ALA A 153 -14.41 7.83 -23.34
C ALA A 153 -13.39 8.36 -22.33
N TRP A 154 -12.11 8.43 -22.68
CA TRP A 154 -11.03 8.76 -21.74
C TRP A 154 -10.04 9.79 -22.29
N LEU A 155 -10.26 10.28 -23.50
CA LEU A 155 -9.38 11.22 -24.17
C LEU A 155 -10.18 12.44 -24.64
N ASN A 156 -9.63 13.61 -24.38
CA ASN A 156 -10.13 14.87 -24.90
C ASN A 156 -9.80 14.99 -26.40
N GLU A 157 -10.82 15.32 -27.21
CA GLU A 157 -10.75 15.30 -28.69
C GLU A 157 -9.72 16.27 -29.24
N GLU A 158 -9.50 17.39 -28.55
CA GLU A 158 -8.52 18.43 -28.90
C GLU A 158 -7.09 17.89 -29.03
N TYR A 159 -6.71 16.92 -28.19
CA TYR A 159 -5.32 16.44 -28.11
C TYR A 159 -5.09 15.11 -28.81
N ARG A 160 -6.13 14.53 -29.41
CA ARG A 160 -6.03 13.18 -29.99
C ARG A 160 -4.99 13.10 -31.10
N ASP A 161 -5.01 14.07 -32.01
CA ASP A 161 -4.14 14.05 -33.18
C ASP A 161 -2.67 14.21 -32.77
N ASP A 162 -2.38 15.10 -31.80
CA ASP A 162 -1.05 15.23 -31.20
C ASP A 162 -0.55 13.89 -30.62
N LEU A 163 -1.39 13.17 -29.87
CA LEU A 163 -1.00 11.87 -29.32
C LEU A 163 -0.81 10.80 -30.40
N LEU A 164 -1.59 10.84 -31.49
CA LEU A 164 -1.42 9.91 -32.62
C LEU A 164 -0.10 10.14 -33.37
N ASP A 165 0.34 11.40 -33.42
CA ASP A 165 1.56 11.87 -34.06
C ASP A 165 2.80 11.80 -33.16
N LEU A 166 2.68 11.16 -31.98
CA LEU A 166 3.78 10.99 -31.01
C LEU A 166 4.35 12.33 -30.50
N ARG A 167 3.52 13.37 -30.45
CA ARG A 167 3.91 14.66 -29.89
C ARG A 167 3.94 14.61 -28.37
N ASP A 168 4.94 15.25 -27.79
CA ASP A 168 5.05 15.37 -26.34
C ASP A 168 4.30 16.62 -25.90
N THR A 169 3.05 16.43 -25.46
CA THR A 169 2.19 17.53 -25.03
C THR A 169 2.74 18.31 -23.83
N GLU A 170 3.69 17.74 -23.07
CA GLU A 170 4.37 18.46 -21.98
C GLU A 170 5.46 19.42 -22.48
N GLU A 171 6.05 19.15 -23.65
CA GLU A 171 7.07 20.02 -24.26
C GLU A 171 6.46 21.02 -25.26
N ASP A 172 5.40 20.61 -25.96
CA ASP A 172 4.77 21.39 -27.03
C ASP A 172 3.91 22.55 -26.54
N TYR A 173 3.47 22.51 -25.27
CA TYR A 173 2.54 23.48 -24.69
C TYR A 173 3.13 24.14 -23.44
N CYS A 174 2.91 25.46 -23.29
CA CYS A 174 3.39 26.21 -22.13
C CYS A 174 2.65 25.88 -20.82
N GLU A 175 1.41 25.39 -20.93
CA GLU A 175 0.56 25.06 -19.79
C GLU A 175 0.34 23.54 -19.70
N PRO A 176 0.15 22.98 -18.49
CA PRO A 176 -0.09 21.56 -18.33
C PRO A 176 -1.35 21.08 -19.05
N VAL A 177 -1.16 20.36 -20.15
CA VAL A 177 -2.24 19.76 -20.93
C VAL A 177 -2.81 18.57 -20.19
N ARG A 178 -4.14 18.44 -20.17
CA ARG A 178 -4.85 17.31 -19.56
C ARG A 178 -5.57 16.51 -20.64
N PRO A 179 -4.84 15.65 -21.38
CA PRO A 179 -5.43 14.93 -22.49
C PRO A 179 -6.36 13.81 -22.03
N PHE A 180 -6.17 13.28 -20.82
CA PHE A 180 -6.92 12.13 -20.32
C PHE A 180 -8.01 12.56 -19.35
N LYS A 181 -9.12 11.84 -19.35
CA LYS A 181 -10.23 12.08 -18.44
C LYS A 181 -10.91 10.80 -17.97
N CYS A 182 -11.53 10.87 -16.79
CA CYS A 182 -12.32 9.77 -16.28
C CYS A 182 -13.67 9.68 -17.02
N PRO A 183 -14.04 8.52 -17.58
CA PRO A 183 -15.31 8.36 -18.30
C PRO A 183 -16.58 8.51 -17.46
N GLU A 184 -16.44 8.52 -16.12
CA GLU A 184 -17.55 8.52 -15.17
C GLU A 184 -17.72 9.86 -14.46
N CYS A 185 -16.61 10.42 -13.95
CA CYS A 185 -16.63 11.69 -13.20
C CYS A 185 -16.03 12.88 -13.96
N ASP A 186 -15.54 12.68 -15.20
CA ASP A 186 -14.97 13.70 -16.10
C ASP A 186 -13.75 14.46 -15.53
N VAL A 187 -13.17 14.00 -14.40
CA VAL A 187 -11.91 14.54 -13.86
C VAL A 187 -10.78 14.34 -14.87
N GLU A 188 -9.97 15.38 -15.06
CA GLU A 188 -8.93 15.42 -16.09
C GLU A 188 -7.51 15.25 -15.54
N PHE A 189 -6.68 14.53 -16.29
CA PHE A 189 -5.34 14.10 -15.94
C PHE A 189 -4.34 14.40 -17.04
N THR A 190 -3.13 14.75 -16.64
CA THR A 190 -1.99 14.96 -17.55
C THR A 190 -1.41 13.65 -18.08
N LYS A 191 -1.57 12.55 -17.33
CA LYS A 191 -0.93 11.24 -17.58
C LYS A 191 -1.93 10.08 -17.44
N LEU A 192 -1.65 8.97 -18.13
CA LEU A 192 -2.43 7.75 -17.98
C LEU A 192 -2.26 7.15 -16.59
N SER A 193 -1.05 7.21 -16.02
CA SER A 193 -0.80 6.78 -14.64
C SER A 193 -1.73 7.48 -13.64
N GLY A 194 -1.99 8.78 -13.81
CA GLY A 194 -2.89 9.55 -12.97
C GLY A 194 -4.35 9.10 -13.09
N LEU A 195 -4.83 8.89 -14.32
CA LEU A 195 -6.18 8.33 -14.55
C LEU A 195 -6.31 6.94 -13.92
N PHE A 196 -5.32 6.06 -14.13
CA PHE A 196 -5.35 4.72 -13.56
C PHE A 196 -5.26 4.73 -12.03
N GLN A 197 -4.46 5.60 -11.44
CA GLN A 197 -4.38 5.77 -9.99
C GLN A 197 -5.72 6.23 -9.40
N HIS A 198 -6.40 7.17 -10.07
CA HIS A 198 -7.71 7.67 -9.65
C HIS A 198 -8.78 6.56 -9.59
N VAL A 199 -8.88 5.72 -10.63
CA VAL A 199 -9.84 4.60 -10.65
C VAL A 199 -9.40 3.44 -9.75
N TYR A 200 -8.10 3.29 -9.54
CA TYR A 200 -7.55 2.24 -8.68
C TYR A 200 -7.77 2.54 -7.20
N SER A 201 -7.63 3.81 -6.79
CA SER A 201 -7.89 4.24 -5.41
C SER A 201 -9.38 4.36 -5.06
N GLN A 202 -10.27 3.88 -5.93
CA GLN A 202 -11.73 3.94 -5.76
C GLN A 202 -12.25 5.36 -5.50
N ALA A 203 -11.59 6.38 -6.05
CA ALA A 203 -12.03 7.77 -5.91
C ALA A 203 -13.29 8.10 -6.73
N CYS A 204 -13.74 7.17 -7.59
CA CYS A 204 -15.01 7.24 -8.31
C CYS A 204 -15.62 5.84 -8.49
N GLN A 205 -16.81 5.76 -9.09
CA GLN A 205 -17.55 4.51 -9.31
C GLN A 205 -16.97 3.64 -10.44
N GLN A 206 -16.00 4.16 -11.21
CA GLN A 206 -15.34 3.42 -12.29
C GLN A 206 -14.14 2.65 -11.74
N GLY A 207 -14.17 1.31 -11.81
CA GLY A 207 -13.05 0.45 -11.41
C GLY A 207 -11.99 0.29 -12.51
N LEU A 208 -10.75 -0.06 -12.12
CA LEU A 208 -9.61 -0.17 -13.05
C LEU A 208 -9.82 -1.24 -14.13
N PHE A 209 -10.31 -2.43 -13.77
CA PHE A 209 -10.47 -3.56 -14.68
C PHE A 209 -11.90 -3.71 -15.22
N GLU A 210 -12.76 -2.72 -14.97
CA GLU A 210 -14.19 -2.74 -15.28
C GLU A 210 -14.58 -1.59 -16.21
N GLY A 211 -15.81 -1.62 -16.74
CA GLY A 211 -16.38 -0.50 -17.49
C GLY A 211 -15.57 -0.05 -18.73
N LYS A 212 -15.44 1.27 -18.92
CA LYS A 212 -14.72 1.83 -20.07
C LYS A 212 -13.20 1.78 -19.84
N VAL A 213 -12.72 2.04 -18.63
CA VAL A 213 -11.28 2.02 -18.31
C VAL A 213 -10.70 0.60 -18.39
N GLY A 214 -11.42 -0.42 -17.94
CA GLY A 214 -10.99 -1.81 -18.07
C GLY A 214 -10.82 -2.26 -19.52
N ARG A 215 -11.59 -1.68 -20.47
CA ARG A 215 -11.40 -1.92 -21.91
C ARG A 215 -10.13 -1.26 -22.43
N LEU A 216 -9.79 -0.06 -21.95
CA LEU A 216 -8.50 0.58 -22.24
C LEU A 216 -7.34 -0.26 -21.69
N VAL A 217 -7.43 -0.75 -20.45
CA VAL A 217 -6.39 -1.60 -19.85
C VAL A 217 -6.16 -2.86 -20.69
N LYS A 218 -7.23 -3.58 -21.06
CA LYS A 218 -7.13 -4.75 -21.93
C LYS A 218 -6.54 -4.43 -23.31
N TRP A 219 -6.89 -3.28 -23.88
CA TRP A 219 -6.34 -2.82 -25.15
C TRP A 219 -4.84 -2.56 -25.09
N LEU A 220 -4.38 -1.83 -24.08
CA LEU A 220 -2.95 -1.55 -23.86
C LEU A 220 -2.17 -2.85 -23.63
N HIS A 221 -2.70 -3.73 -22.78
CA HIS A 221 -2.11 -5.05 -22.55
C HIS A 221 -1.98 -5.81 -23.87
N ASN A 222 -3.06 -6.05 -24.61
CA ASN A 222 -3.00 -6.86 -25.84
C ASN A 222 -2.10 -6.28 -26.94
N ARG A 223 -1.89 -4.96 -26.94
CA ARG A 223 -1.08 -4.28 -27.94
C ARG A 223 0.42 -4.38 -27.66
N HIS A 224 0.80 -4.27 -26.39
CA HIS A 224 2.21 -4.22 -25.99
C HIS A 224 2.71 -5.57 -25.45
N TRP A 225 1.81 -6.40 -24.91
CA TRP A 225 2.11 -7.74 -24.44
C TRP A 225 2.38 -8.69 -25.61
N GLY A 226 3.57 -9.29 -25.65
CA GLY A 226 3.93 -10.28 -26.66
C GLY A 226 4.75 -9.74 -27.84
N VAL A 227 5.18 -8.47 -27.83
CA VAL A 227 6.28 -7.98 -28.70
C VAL A 227 7.62 -8.45 -28.11
N LYS A 228 7.76 -9.76 -27.90
CA LYS A 228 9.07 -10.36 -27.64
C LYS A 228 9.87 -10.22 -28.92
N VAL A 229 10.86 -9.34 -28.87
CA VAL A 229 11.87 -9.05 -29.90
C VAL A 229 12.10 -10.28 -30.78
N GLY A 230 11.73 -10.14 -32.06
CA GLY A 230 12.04 -11.13 -33.06
C GLY A 230 13.54 -11.41 -33.03
N CYS A 231 13.88 -12.67 -32.74
CA CYS A 231 15.20 -13.20 -33.01
C CYS A 231 15.51 -12.90 -34.49
N VAL A 232 16.50 -12.05 -34.74
CA VAL A 232 17.07 -11.85 -36.07
C VAL A 232 17.55 -13.23 -36.52
N LYS A 233 16.82 -13.86 -37.45
CA LYS A 233 17.38 -14.97 -38.22
C LYS A 233 18.53 -14.37 -39.03
N MET A 234 19.76 -14.60 -38.58
CA MET A 234 20.91 -14.53 -39.47
C MET A 234 20.82 -15.77 -40.36
N GLU A 235 20.41 -15.56 -41.60
CA GLU A 235 20.71 -16.48 -42.70
C GLU A 235 22.16 -16.23 -43.10
N GLU A 236 23.04 -17.19 -42.85
CA GLU A 236 24.09 -17.67 -43.77
C GLU A 236 24.36 -19.16 -43.49
#